data_AF-A0A2V5KGJ3-F1
#
_entry.id   AF-A0A2V5KGJ3-F1
#
_cell.length_a   1.000
_cell.length_b   1.000
_cell.length_c   1.000
_cell.angle_alpha   90.00
_cell.angle_beta   90.00
_cell.angle_gamma   90.00
#
_symmetry.space_group_name_H-M   'P 1'
#
loop_
_entity.id
_entity.type
_entity.pdbx_description
1 polymer ?
#
loop_
_entity_poly.entity_id
_entity_poly.type
_entity_poly.pdbx_seq_one_letter_code
_entity_poly.pdbx_strand_id
1 'polypeptide(L)'
;MSLNIEILSKAANQARGLCMDAVQASQSGHLGLPLGCAEIGAVLFGHALKYNPDQPRWINRDIFVLSGGHGSMFLYAWLHMSGYDLPMSEIKRFRQLHSKTPGHPEFGDTPGLECTTGPLGQGVGNSVGISVATKMAAARFNTDEHKIFDQHVVCLCSDGDMQEGVASEACALAAHWGLDNLIFIYDSNAVTLDAAAKETQSEDTGKRM
;
A
#
# COMPACT_ATOMS: atom_id res chain seq x y z
N MET A 1 12.27 19.21 4.37
CA MET A 1 11.53 20.19 3.53
C MET A 1 10.15 20.38 4.13
N SER A 2 9.58 21.59 4.08
CA SER A 2 8.19 21.81 4.50
C SER A 2 7.23 21.09 3.54
N LEU A 3 6.18 20.48 4.09
CA LEU A 3 5.14 19.80 3.31
C LEU A 3 4.39 20.83 2.45
N ASN A 4 4.37 20.67 1.12
CA ASN A 4 3.59 21.55 0.24
C ASN A 4 2.15 21.06 0.18
N ILE A 5 1.36 21.44 1.18
CA ILE A 5 -0.03 20.99 1.36
C ILE A 5 -0.90 21.29 0.14
N GLU A 6 -0.69 22.43 -0.53
CA GLU A 6 -1.50 22.82 -1.69
C GLU A 6 -1.29 21.85 -2.87
N ILE A 7 -0.03 21.54 -3.19
CA ILE A 7 0.28 20.59 -4.28
C ILE A 7 -0.21 19.19 -3.93
N LEU A 8 -0.01 18.74 -2.69
CA LEU A 8 -0.45 17.43 -2.24
C LEU A 8 -1.98 17.29 -2.26
N SER A 9 -2.72 18.34 -1.89
CA SER A 9 -4.18 18.35 -1.98
C SER A 9 -4.66 18.26 -3.45
N LYS A 10 -3.99 18.96 -4.38
CA LYS A 10 -4.28 18.83 -5.81
C LYS A 10 -3.99 17.41 -6.32
N ALA A 11 -2.88 16.82 -5.90
CA ALA A 11 -2.53 15.44 -6.26
C ALA A 11 -3.57 14.43 -5.72
N ALA A 12 -4.02 14.57 -4.48
CA ALA A 12 -5.09 13.73 -3.92
C ALA A 12 -6.37 13.80 -4.75
N ASN A 13 -6.79 15.01 -5.18
CA ASN A 13 -7.97 15.18 -6.03
C ASN A 13 -7.78 14.58 -7.43
N GLN A 14 -6.58 14.66 -8.01
CA GLN A 14 -6.27 14.00 -9.28
C GLN A 14 -6.33 12.49 -9.15
N ALA A 15 -5.77 11.91 -8.08
CA ALA A 15 -5.84 10.48 -7.81
C ALA A 15 -7.29 10.01 -7.64
N ARG A 16 -8.14 10.78 -6.95
CA ARG A 16 -9.59 10.50 -6.87
C ARG A 16 -10.24 10.46 -8.25
N GLY A 17 -9.95 11.46 -9.10
CA GLY A 17 -10.43 11.52 -10.48
C GLY A 17 -10.05 10.27 -11.27
N LEU A 18 -8.77 9.90 -11.26
CA LEU A 18 -8.26 8.70 -11.93
C LEU A 18 -8.97 7.42 -11.45
N CYS A 19 -9.18 7.29 -10.14
CA CYS A 19 -9.87 6.13 -9.57
C CYS A 19 -11.33 6.06 -10.02
N MET A 20 -12.07 7.18 -9.95
CA MET A 20 -13.47 7.24 -10.40
C MET A 20 -13.60 6.91 -11.89
N ASP A 21 -12.78 7.53 -12.73
CA ASP A 21 -12.83 7.36 -14.18
C ASP A 21 -12.48 5.92 -14.59
N ALA A 22 -11.44 5.32 -13.99
CA ALA A 22 -11.02 3.95 -14.32
C ALA A 22 -12.06 2.91 -13.89
N VAL A 23 -12.61 3.03 -12.67
CA VAL A 23 -13.67 2.13 -12.18
C VAL A 23 -14.95 2.28 -12.99
N GLN A 24 -15.31 3.50 -13.38
CA GLN A 24 -16.44 3.75 -14.26
C GLN A 24 -16.21 3.12 -15.64
N ALA A 25 -15.02 3.28 -16.22
CA ALA A 25 -14.70 2.71 -17.54
C ALA A 25 -14.72 1.18 -17.55
N SER A 26 -14.28 0.53 -16.46
CA SER A 26 -14.27 -0.93 -16.32
C SER A 26 -15.64 -1.51 -15.93
N GLN A 27 -16.59 -0.68 -15.47
CA GLN A 27 -17.86 -1.10 -14.86
C GLN A 27 -17.68 -2.05 -13.66
N SER A 28 -16.49 -2.02 -13.03
CA SER A 28 -16.11 -2.94 -11.95
C SER A 28 -14.97 -2.36 -11.12
N GLY A 29 -15.09 -2.35 -9.80
CA GLY A 29 -14.01 -1.92 -8.90
C GLY A 29 -14.52 -1.38 -7.58
N HIS A 30 -13.58 -0.95 -6.72
CA HIS A 30 -13.86 -0.44 -5.38
C HIS A 30 -13.41 1.01 -5.27
N LEU A 31 -14.32 1.91 -4.88
CA LEU A 31 -14.04 3.34 -4.75
C LEU A 31 -13.78 3.78 -3.31
N GLY A 32 -14.29 3.06 -2.31
CA GLY A 32 -14.19 3.47 -0.90
C GLY A 32 -12.76 3.79 -0.46
N LEU A 33 -11.89 2.76 -0.43
CA LEU A 33 -10.49 2.92 -0.03
C LEU A 33 -9.74 3.92 -0.92
N PRO A 34 -9.78 3.85 -2.28
CA PRO A 34 -9.02 4.82 -3.09
C PRO A 34 -9.42 6.28 -2.87
N LEU A 35 -10.69 6.57 -2.61
CA LEU A 35 -11.15 7.93 -2.36
C LEU A 35 -10.88 8.40 -0.93
N GLY A 36 -11.05 7.51 0.06
CA GLY A 36 -10.82 7.79 1.48
C GLY A 36 -9.34 7.94 1.83
N CYS A 37 -8.47 7.19 1.16
CA CYS A 37 -7.02 7.20 1.43
C CYS A 37 -6.23 8.16 0.53
N ALA A 38 -6.86 8.99 -0.30
CA ALA A 38 -6.15 9.79 -1.30
C ALA A 38 -5.10 10.74 -0.68
N GLU A 39 -5.36 11.34 0.48
CA GLU A 39 -4.38 12.18 1.18
C GLU A 39 -3.20 11.37 1.70
N ILE A 40 -3.42 10.14 2.17
CA ILE A 40 -2.36 9.22 2.60
C ILE A 40 -1.44 8.95 1.40
N GLY A 41 -2.01 8.60 0.26
CA GLY A 41 -1.24 8.37 -0.96
C GLY A 41 -0.47 9.61 -1.43
N ALA A 42 -1.08 10.79 -1.38
CA ALA A 42 -0.41 12.04 -1.74
C ALA A 42 0.83 12.28 -0.88
N VAL A 43 0.72 12.11 0.45
CA VAL A 43 1.86 12.28 1.35
C VAL A 43 2.91 11.19 1.13
N LEU A 44 2.51 9.92 1.02
CA LEU A 44 3.43 8.81 0.84
C LEU A 44 4.22 8.95 -0.46
N PHE A 45 3.53 9.03 -1.60
CA PHE A 45 4.19 9.04 -2.91
C PHE A 45 4.74 10.43 -3.29
N GLY A 46 4.12 11.51 -2.82
CA GLY A 46 4.55 12.88 -3.16
C GLY A 46 5.61 13.46 -2.23
N HIS A 47 5.88 12.85 -1.07
CA HIS A 47 6.79 13.42 -0.08
C HIS A 47 7.60 12.41 0.75
N ALA A 48 6.96 11.36 1.28
CA ALA A 48 7.55 10.58 2.36
C ALA A 48 8.39 9.38 1.88
N LEU A 49 7.91 8.63 0.89
CA LEU A 49 8.58 7.42 0.43
C LEU A 49 9.84 7.75 -0.38
N LYS A 50 10.94 7.05 -0.08
CA LYS A 50 12.17 7.07 -0.85
C LYS A 50 12.11 6.00 -1.94
N TYR A 51 11.81 6.39 -3.18
CA TYR A 51 11.76 5.47 -4.31
C TYR A 51 12.25 6.13 -5.60
N ASN A 52 12.46 5.32 -6.64
CA ASN A 52 12.78 5.79 -7.98
C ASN A 52 11.87 5.05 -9.00
N PRO A 53 10.95 5.74 -9.68
CA PRO A 53 10.03 5.13 -10.63
C PRO A 53 10.75 4.52 -11.85
N ASP A 54 11.91 5.06 -12.24
CA ASP A 54 12.74 4.52 -13.34
C ASP A 54 13.53 3.27 -12.91
N GLN A 55 13.64 3.04 -11.60
CA GLN A 55 14.31 1.87 -11.02
C GLN A 55 13.41 1.20 -9.97
N PRO A 56 12.26 0.59 -10.36
CA PRO A 56 11.31 -0.02 -9.43
C PRO A 56 11.88 -1.13 -8.55
N ARG A 57 13.05 -1.66 -8.90
CA ARG A 57 13.77 -2.72 -8.17
C ARG A 57 15.01 -2.21 -7.43
N TRP A 58 15.20 -0.90 -7.30
CA TRP A 58 16.29 -0.34 -6.50
C TRP A 58 16.23 -0.91 -5.08
N ILE A 59 17.32 -1.57 -4.68
CA ILE A 59 17.35 -2.41 -3.48
C ILE A 59 17.10 -1.65 -2.17
N ASN A 60 17.47 -0.36 -2.11
CA ASN A 60 17.36 0.46 -0.90
C ASN A 60 16.19 1.46 -0.93
N ARG A 61 15.18 1.22 -1.77
CA ARG A 61 13.91 1.99 -1.77
C ARG A 61 13.04 1.63 -0.56
N ASP A 62 12.21 2.55 -0.10
CA ASP A 62 11.10 2.22 0.79
C ASP A 62 10.07 1.36 0.04
N ILE A 63 9.44 0.45 0.78
CA ILE A 63 8.56 -0.56 0.23
C ILE A 63 7.13 -0.24 0.68
N PHE A 64 6.22 -0.11 -0.27
CA PHE A 64 4.80 0.06 -0.01
C PHE A 64 4.02 -1.23 -0.32
N VAL A 65 3.18 -1.66 0.61
CA VAL A 65 2.28 -2.81 0.46
C VAL A 65 0.84 -2.34 0.65
N LEU A 66 -0.03 -2.66 -0.32
CA LEU A 66 -1.47 -2.47 -0.18
C LEU A 66 -2.12 -3.79 0.25
N SER A 67 -2.38 -3.97 1.55
CA SER A 67 -3.07 -5.17 2.05
C SER A 67 -4.53 -5.19 1.68
N GLY A 68 -5.20 -4.03 1.75
CA GLY A 68 -6.54 -3.80 1.23
C GLY A 68 -6.60 -3.82 -0.30
N GLY A 69 -6.16 -4.91 -0.91
CA GLY A 69 -5.89 -5.04 -2.35
C GLY A 69 -7.11 -4.80 -3.24
N HIS A 70 -8.32 -4.88 -2.69
CA HIS A 70 -9.55 -4.53 -3.40
C HIS A 70 -9.53 -3.07 -3.88
N GLY A 71 -8.84 -2.18 -3.15
CA GLY A 71 -8.59 -0.79 -3.51
C GLY A 71 -7.45 -0.60 -4.50
N SER A 72 -7.16 -1.56 -5.37
CA SER A 72 -6.01 -1.56 -6.31
C SER A 72 -5.81 -0.27 -7.11
N MET A 73 -6.89 0.39 -7.52
CA MET A 73 -6.82 1.68 -8.21
C MET A 73 -6.16 2.79 -7.40
N PHE A 74 -6.18 2.74 -6.07
CA PHE A 74 -5.38 3.62 -5.20
C PHE A 74 -3.91 3.55 -5.63
N LEU A 75 -3.35 2.33 -5.63
CA LEU A 75 -1.94 2.12 -5.89
C LEU A 75 -1.59 2.41 -7.36
N TYR A 76 -2.44 2.00 -8.31
CA TYR A 76 -2.21 2.27 -9.72
C TYR A 76 -2.21 3.77 -10.04
N ALA A 77 -3.10 4.55 -9.44
CA ALA A 77 -3.11 6.01 -9.61
C ALA A 77 -1.78 6.63 -9.16
N TRP A 78 -1.26 6.23 -8.00
CA TRP A 78 0.01 6.75 -7.51
C TRP A 78 1.21 6.28 -8.31
N LEU A 79 1.28 5.00 -8.70
CA LEU A 79 2.34 4.51 -9.58
C LEU A 79 2.37 5.28 -10.90
N HIS A 80 1.20 5.52 -11.50
CA HIS A 80 1.08 6.35 -12.70
C HIS A 80 1.55 7.79 -12.48
N MET A 81 1.01 8.46 -11.47
CA MET A 81 1.32 9.88 -11.19
C MET A 81 2.78 10.10 -10.78
N SER A 82 3.39 9.11 -10.12
CA SER A 82 4.80 9.10 -9.73
C SER A 82 5.75 8.78 -10.89
N GLY A 83 5.24 8.40 -12.06
CA GLY A 83 6.05 8.21 -13.27
C GLY A 83 6.59 6.80 -13.48
N TYR A 84 6.05 5.77 -12.81
CA TYR A 84 6.38 4.37 -13.16
C TYR A 84 5.97 4.07 -14.62
N ASP A 85 6.49 2.98 -15.19
CA ASP A 85 6.07 2.44 -16.51
C ASP A 85 4.64 1.84 -16.47
N LEU A 86 3.69 2.68 -16.06
CA LEU A 86 2.27 2.46 -15.95
C LEU A 86 1.56 3.67 -16.59
N PRO A 87 1.60 3.80 -17.93
CA PRO A 87 1.06 4.95 -18.62
C PRO A 87 -0.47 5.06 -18.48
N MET A 88 -1.02 6.23 -18.81
CA MET A 88 -2.47 6.49 -18.78
C MET A 88 -3.29 5.46 -19.59
N SER A 89 -2.70 4.87 -20.64
CA SER A 89 -3.35 3.80 -21.41
C SER A 89 -3.64 2.54 -20.59
N GLU A 90 -2.80 2.22 -19.60
CA GLU A 90 -3.03 1.09 -18.68
C GLU A 90 -4.07 1.44 -17.61
N ILE A 91 -4.10 2.68 -17.13
CA ILE A 91 -5.16 3.16 -16.22
C ILE A 91 -6.54 3.03 -16.85
N LYS A 92 -6.67 3.42 -18.13
CA LYS A 92 -7.90 3.24 -18.92
C LYS A 92 -8.28 1.78 -19.17
N ARG A 93 -7.34 0.84 -18.97
CA ARG A 93 -7.53 -0.60 -19.14
C ARG A 93 -7.66 -1.33 -17.80
N PHE A 94 -8.00 -0.63 -16.72
CA PHE A 94 -8.27 -1.26 -15.43
C PHE A 94 -9.23 -2.44 -15.55
N ARG A 95 -8.84 -3.58 -14.96
CA ARG A 95 -9.58 -4.87 -14.98
C ARG A 95 -9.83 -5.46 -16.37
N GLN A 96 -9.11 -5.00 -17.39
CA GLN A 96 -9.20 -5.57 -18.72
C GLN A 96 -8.15 -6.68 -18.92
N LEU A 97 -8.48 -7.64 -19.78
CA LEU A 97 -7.58 -8.73 -20.12
C LEU A 97 -6.24 -8.19 -20.65
N HIS A 98 -5.14 -8.76 -20.16
CA HIS A 98 -3.76 -8.38 -20.49
C HIS A 98 -3.40 -6.91 -20.19
N SER A 99 -4.11 -6.26 -19.26
CA SER A 99 -3.69 -4.98 -18.71
C SER A 99 -2.63 -5.18 -17.63
N LYS A 100 -1.83 -4.15 -17.38
CA LYS A 100 -0.97 -4.03 -16.20
C LYS A 100 -1.73 -3.47 -14.98
N THR A 101 -3.06 -3.51 -15.00
CA THR A 101 -3.93 -2.97 -13.95
C THR A 101 -5.04 -3.96 -13.61
N PRO A 102 -4.69 -5.18 -13.13
CA PRO A 102 -5.66 -6.20 -12.75
C PRO A 102 -6.58 -5.76 -11.60
N GLY A 103 -7.58 -6.58 -11.28
CA GLY A 103 -8.58 -6.22 -10.28
C GLY A 103 -8.03 -6.06 -8.85
N HIS A 104 -6.95 -6.77 -8.55
CA HIS A 104 -6.17 -6.69 -7.32
C HIS A 104 -4.68 -6.57 -7.69
N PRO A 105 -3.80 -6.03 -6.83
CA PRO A 105 -2.37 -5.96 -7.11
C PRO A 105 -1.77 -7.34 -7.34
N GLU A 106 -1.07 -7.52 -8.46
CA GLU A 106 -0.41 -8.79 -8.84
C GLU A 106 1.08 -8.53 -9.09
N PHE A 107 1.94 -9.18 -8.32
CA PHE A 107 3.39 -9.08 -8.48
C PHE A 107 3.85 -9.60 -9.85
N GLY A 108 4.74 -8.85 -10.51
CA GLY A 108 5.36 -9.23 -11.77
C GLY A 108 4.85 -8.40 -12.95
N ASP A 109 3.53 -8.34 -13.13
CA ASP A 109 2.92 -7.70 -14.32
C ASP A 109 2.89 -6.17 -14.22
N THR A 110 2.71 -5.63 -13.01
CA THR A 110 2.66 -4.19 -12.77
C THR A 110 3.98 -3.70 -12.13
N PRO A 111 4.69 -2.74 -12.75
CA PRO A 111 5.89 -2.15 -12.16
C PRO A 111 5.58 -1.48 -10.81
N GLY A 112 6.45 -1.70 -9.82
CA GLY A 112 6.31 -1.10 -8.47
C GLY A 112 5.44 -1.88 -7.49
N LEU A 113 4.85 -3.02 -7.90
CA LEU A 113 4.20 -3.94 -6.96
C LEU A 113 5.19 -4.89 -6.30
N GLU A 114 5.04 -5.03 -4.98
CA GLU A 114 5.97 -5.80 -4.14
C GLU A 114 5.46 -7.20 -3.81
N CYS A 115 4.14 -7.38 -3.77
CA CYS A 115 3.49 -8.67 -3.57
C CYS A 115 2.11 -8.67 -4.22
N THR A 116 1.56 -9.87 -4.42
CA THR A 116 0.16 -10.05 -4.81
C THR A 116 -0.73 -9.98 -3.58
N THR A 117 -1.77 -9.16 -3.61
CA THR A 117 -2.77 -9.06 -2.53
C THR A 117 -4.18 -9.19 -3.10
N GLY A 118 -5.20 -9.14 -2.24
CA GLY A 118 -6.59 -9.42 -2.60
C GLY A 118 -7.26 -10.27 -1.52
N PRO A 119 -6.73 -11.47 -1.22
CA PRO A 119 -7.07 -12.16 0.01
C PRO A 119 -6.64 -11.31 1.21
N LEU A 120 -7.61 -10.93 2.04
CA LEU A 120 -7.40 -10.01 3.16
C LEU A 120 -6.36 -10.58 4.16
N GLY A 121 -5.63 -9.68 4.82
CA GLY A 121 -4.59 -10.00 5.79
C GLY A 121 -3.25 -10.45 5.20
N GLN A 122 -3.20 -10.92 3.95
CA GLN A 122 -1.95 -11.41 3.34
C GLN A 122 -0.92 -10.29 3.15
N GLY A 123 -1.35 -9.07 2.79
CA GLY A 123 -0.44 -7.92 2.67
C GLY A 123 0.19 -7.53 4.01
N VAL A 124 -0.53 -7.66 5.12
CA VAL A 124 0.01 -7.51 6.48
C VAL A 124 1.13 -8.52 6.70
N GLY A 125 0.88 -9.82 6.48
CA GLY A 125 1.89 -10.88 6.59
C GLY A 125 3.11 -10.64 5.70
N ASN A 126 2.90 -10.29 4.43
CA ASN A 126 3.96 -9.97 3.48
C ASN A 126 4.82 -8.80 3.97
N SER A 127 4.20 -7.72 4.46
CA SER A 127 4.93 -6.54 4.95
C SER A 127 5.84 -6.86 6.15
N VAL A 128 5.40 -7.75 7.05
CA VAL A 128 6.24 -8.23 8.16
C VAL A 128 7.44 -9.00 7.64
N GLY A 129 7.23 -9.95 6.71
CA GLY A 129 8.33 -10.72 6.12
C GLY A 129 9.34 -9.84 5.37
N ILE A 130 8.86 -8.85 4.63
CA ILE A 130 9.72 -7.87 3.95
C ILE A 130 10.52 -7.05 4.96
N SER A 131 9.88 -6.59 6.04
CA SER A 131 10.55 -5.83 7.11
C SER A 131 11.64 -6.64 7.81
N VAL A 132 11.42 -7.93 8.02
CA VAL A 132 12.43 -8.85 8.54
C VAL A 132 13.60 -8.94 7.57
N ALA A 133 13.34 -9.09 6.27
CA ALA A 133 14.40 -9.19 5.26
C ALA A 133 15.27 -7.92 5.20
N THR A 134 14.67 -6.72 5.27
CA THR A 134 15.44 -5.46 5.26
C THR A 134 16.26 -5.29 6.53
N LYS A 135 15.73 -5.63 7.72
CA LYS A 135 16.49 -5.61 8.98
C LYS A 135 17.63 -6.64 8.99
N MET A 136 17.42 -7.83 8.43
CA MET A 136 18.47 -8.82 8.26
C MET A 136 19.59 -8.33 7.32
N ALA A 137 19.23 -7.66 6.22
CA ALA A 137 20.22 -7.06 5.31
C ALA A 137 21.02 -5.95 6.01
N ALA A 138 20.34 -5.06 6.72
CA ALA A 138 20.98 -4.01 7.53
C ALA A 138 21.94 -4.60 8.57
N ALA A 139 21.50 -5.60 9.34
CA ALA A 139 22.34 -6.24 10.36
C ALA A 139 23.56 -6.98 9.78
N ARG A 140 23.45 -7.49 8.55
CA ARG A 140 24.52 -8.24 7.89
C ARG A 140 25.54 -7.33 7.21
N PHE A 141 25.12 -6.20 6.66
CA PHE A 141 25.93 -5.43 5.73
C PHE A 141 26.21 -3.97 6.14
N ASN A 142 25.45 -3.40 7.06
CA ASN A 142 25.81 -2.08 7.60
C ASN A 142 27.03 -2.20 8.51
N THR A 143 27.86 -1.16 8.53
CA THR A 143 28.93 -0.97 9.53
C THR A 143 28.62 0.27 10.37
N ASP A 144 29.43 0.52 11.40
CA ASP A 144 29.29 1.72 12.23
C ASP A 144 29.49 3.00 11.41
N GLU A 145 30.31 2.95 10.36
CA GLU A 145 30.62 4.08 9.47
C GLU A 145 29.64 4.19 8.29
N HIS A 146 29.06 3.08 7.82
CA HIS A 146 28.26 3.06 6.60
C HIS A 146 26.92 2.32 6.79
N LYS A 147 25.83 3.07 6.68
CA LYS A 147 24.47 2.53 6.59
C LYS A 147 24.02 2.51 5.14
N ILE A 148 24.10 1.33 4.51
CA ILE A 148 23.72 1.13 3.12
C ILE A 148 22.32 0.53 2.94
N PHE A 149 21.76 -0.02 4.02
CA PHE A 149 20.36 -0.46 4.12
C PHE A 149 19.66 0.28 5.26
N ASP A 150 18.60 1.01 4.92
CA ASP A 150 17.84 1.88 5.81
C ASP A 150 16.38 2.07 5.34
N GLN A 151 15.82 1.05 4.66
CA GLN A 151 14.47 1.11 4.10
C GLN A 151 13.37 1.03 5.17
N HIS A 152 12.30 1.78 4.96
CA HIS A 152 11.02 1.57 5.64
C HIS A 152 10.11 0.65 4.82
N VAL A 153 9.26 -0.09 5.52
CA VAL A 153 8.16 -0.87 4.94
C VAL A 153 6.86 -0.25 5.42
N VAL A 154 6.01 0.20 4.50
CA VAL A 154 4.71 0.82 4.79
C VAL A 154 3.61 -0.09 4.29
N CYS A 155 2.66 -0.43 5.15
CA CYS A 155 1.53 -1.29 4.81
C CYS A 155 0.21 -0.57 5.07
N LEU A 156 -0.60 -0.38 4.02
CA LEU A 156 -1.97 0.13 4.13
C LEU A 156 -2.95 -1.03 4.25
N CYS A 157 -3.62 -1.14 5.40
CA CYS A 157 -4.58 -2.18 5.72
C CYS A 157 -5.97 -1.61 6.00
N SER A 158 -6.98 -2.47 5.85
CA SER A 158 -8.41 -2.16 5.98
C SER A 158 -9.04 -2.87 7.17
N ASP A 159 -10.31 -2.56 7.48
CA ASP A 159 -11.09 -3.27 8.49
C ASP A 159 -11.09 -4.79 8.25
N GLY A 160 -11.28 -5.21 7.00
CA GLY A 160 -11.27 -6.62 6.62
C GLY A 160 -9.92 -7.30 6.85
N ASP A 161 -8.80 -6.59 6.65
CA ASP A 161 -7.48 -7.14 6.98
C ASP A 161 -7.33 -7.37 8.49
N MET A 162 -7.93 -6.51 9.32
CA MET A 162 -7.84 -6.58 10.78
C MET A 162 -8.70 -7.68 11.39
N GLN A 163 -9.71 -8.18 10.67
CA GLN A 163 -10.52 -9.32 11.06
C GLN A 163 -9.80 -10.66 10.82
N GLU A 164 -8.83 -10.70 9.91
CA GLU A 164 -8.16 -11.94 9.53
C GLU A 164 -7.11 -12.36 10.57
N GLY A 165 -7.17 -13.63 10.98
CA GLY A 165 -6.26 -14.19 11.98
C GLY A 165 -4.78 -14.07 11.57
N VAL A 166 -4.49 -14.22 10.27
CA VAL A 166 -3.13 -14.09 9.72
C VAL A 166 -2.51 -12.72 9.97
N ALA A 167 -3.32 -11.65 9.98
CA ALA A 167 -2.82 -10.32 10.30
C ALA A 167 -2.41 -10.23 11.77
N SER A 168 -3.21 -10.81 12.68
CA SER A 168 -2.89 -10.84 14.11
C SER A 168 -1.64 -11.65 14.41
N GLU A 169 -1.46 -12.82 13.79
CA GLU A 169 -0.25 -13.63 13.92
C GLU A 169 1.00 -12.86 13.46
N ALA A 170 0.92 -12.21 12.30
CA ALA A 170 2.02 -11.43 11.74
C ALA A 170 2.37 -10.22 12.62
N CYS A 171 1.37 -9.49 13.12
CA CYS A 171 1.59 -8.34 14.01
C CYS A 171 2.22 -8.75 15.34
N ALA A 172 1.79 -9.88 15.92
CA ALA A 172 2.39 -10.42 17.15
C ALA A 172 3.88 -10.73 16.96
N LEU A 173 4.25 -11.29 15.80
CA LEU A 173 5.66 -11.53 15.46
C LEU A 173 6.44 -10.22 15.27
N ALA A 174 5.86 -9.25 14.54
CA ALA A 174 6.50 -7.96 14.30
C ALA A 174 6.79 -7.21 15.62
N ALA A 175 5.85 -7.23 16.57
CA ALA A 175 6.01 -6.66 17.89
C ALA A 175 7.07 -7.43 18.70
N HIS A 176 7.03 -8.76 18.70
CA HIS A 176 8.01 -9.59 19.41
C HIS A 176 9.45 -9.33 18.95
N TRP A 177 9.64 -9.08 17.65
CA TRP A 177 10.96 -8.79 17.07
C TRP A 177 11.32 -7.31 17.03
N GLY A 178 10.44 -6.41 17.47
CA GLY A 178 10.70 -4.97 17.50
C GLY A 178 11.05 -4.40 16.12
N LEU A 179 10.24 -4.73 15.10
CA LEU A 179 10.44 -4.27 13.72
C LEU A 179 10.14 -2.77 13.56
N ASP A 180 11.07 -1.94 14.03
CA ASP A 180 11.00 -0.47 14.05
C ASP A 180 10.97 0.21 12.66
N ASN A 181 11.18 -0.55 11.58
CA ASN A 181 11.14 -0.06 10.21
C ASN A 181 9.82 -0.39 9.50
N LEU A 182 8.88 -1.08 10.17
CA LEU A 182 7.55 -1.38 9.67
C LEU A 182 6.53 -0.35 10.17
N ILE A 183 5.76 0.22 9.25
CA ILE A 183 4.74 1.23 9.53
C ILE A 183 3.40 0.71 8.99
N PHE A 184 2.47 0.40 9.90
CA PHE A 184 1.10 0.11 9.55
C PHE A 184 0.28 1.39 9.48
N ILE A 185 -0.50 1.53 8.41
CA ILE A 185 -1.53 2.55 8.24
C ILE A 185 -2.85 1.81 8.12
N TYR A 186 -3.71 1.98 9.11
CA TYR A 186 -5.03 1.35 9.15
C TYR A 186 -6.10 2.34 8.71
N ASP A 187 -6.71 2.06 7.55
CA ASP A 187 -7.93 2.74 7.07
C ASP A 187 -9.13 2.27 7.90
N SER A 188 -9.24 2.82 9.12
CA SER A 188 -10.35 2.57 10.05
C SER A 188 -11.55 3.43 9.67
N ASN A 189 -12.27 3.00 8.63
CA ASN A 189 -13.44 3.71 8.11
C ASN A 189 -14.78 3.10 8.54
N ALA A 190 -14.75 1.96 9.25
CA ALA A 190 -15.88 1.22 9.78
C ALA A 190 -16.84 0.66 8.71
N VAL A 191 -16.36 0.52 7.47
CA VAL A 191 -17.13 -0.01 6.34
C VAL A 191 -16.54 -1.37 5.93
N THR A 192 -17.40 -2.39 5.91
CA THR A 192 -17.09 -3.69 5.29
C THR A 192 -18.12 -4.00 4.21
N LEU A 193 -17.95 -5.11 3.47
CA LEU A 193 -18.79 -5.43 2.31
C LEU A 193 -20.24 -5.76 2.71
N ASP A 194 -20.41 -6.60 3.74
CA ASP A 194 -21.71 -7.16 4.11
C ASP A 194 -22.50 -6.26 5.06
N ALA A 195 -21.80 -5.57 5.97
CA ALA A 195 -22.42 -4.71 6.97
C ALA A 195 -21.43 -3.62 7.47
N ALA A 196 -21.94 -2.67 8.25
CA ALA A 196 -21.07 -1.78 9.01
C ALA A 196 -20.17 -2.61 9.94
N ALA A 197 -18.90 -2.22 10.09
CA ALA A 197 -17.91 -2.99 10.86
C ALA A 197 -18.41 -3.31 12.28
N LYS A 198 -19.12 -2.37 12.93
CA LYS A 198 -19.67 -2.54 14.29
C LYS A 198 -20.55 -3.79 14.50
N GLU A 199 -21.11 -4.36 13.43
CA GLU A 199 -21.98 -5.55 13.53
C GLU A 199 -21.17 -6.82 13.80
N THR A 200 -19.90 -6.87 13.39
CA THR A 200 -19.03 -8.05 13.53
C THR A 200 -17.64 -7.75 14.10
N GLN A 201 -17.30 -6.48 14.27
CA GLN A 201 -16.00 -5.99 14.73
C GLN A 201 -16.22 -4.90 15.78
N SER A 202 -15.99 -5.26 17.04
CA SER A 202 -16.15 -4.39 18.21
C SER A 202 -14.92 -4.38 19.14
N GLU A 203 -13.83 -5.03 18.71
CA GLU A 203 -12.57 -4.99 19.43
C GLU A 203 -11.89 -3.62 19.33
N ASP A 204 -11.03 -3.33 20.31
CA ASP A 204 -10.18 -2.16 20.31
C ASP A 204 -8.88 -2.48 19.55
N THR A 205 -8.91 -2.30 18.22
CA THR A 205 -7.75 -2.58 17.35
C THR A 205 -6.49 -1.84 17.80
N GLY A 206 -6.64 -0.59 18.28
CA GLY A 206 -5.51 0.22 18.75
C GLY A 206 -4.86 -0.29 20.04
N LYS A 207 -5.58 -1.06 20.87
CA LYS A 207 -4.98 -1.77 22.01
C LYS A 207 -4.39 -3.13 21.65
N ARG A 208 -4.86 -3.75 20.57
CA ARG A 208 -4.37 -5.06 20.11
C ARG A 208 -3.07 -4.95 19.34
N MET A 209 -2.93 -3.91 18.51
CA MET A 209 -1.79 -3.69 17.60
C MET A 209 -0.60 -2.99 18.25
#